data_AF-A0A969CTI4-F1
#
_entry.id   AF-A0A969CTI4-F1
#
_cell.length_a   1.000
_cell.length_b   1.000
_cell.length_c   1.000
_cell.angle_alpha   90.00
_cell.angle_beta   90.00
_cell.angle_gamma   90.00
#
_symmetry.space_group_name_H-M   'P 1'
#
loop_
_entity.id
_entity.type
_entity.pdbx_description
1 polymer ?
#
loop_
_entity_poly.entity_id
_entity_poly.type
_entity_poly.pdbx_seq_one_letter_code
_entity_poly.pdbx_strand_id
1 'polypeptide(L)'
;MQFHYCGQILLSHTDLAEQSVLETYFKVIDDHLYMPLQRAYEAAAQYDFSDPRLKTVQRLLPVSSKIAHQIVDTVNRLYPNYACYSGRLDSKSVRTSSVRDVEMFQNLFVNLRS
;
A
#
# COMPACT_ATOMS: atom_id res chain seq x y z
N MET A 1 -7.68 -8.84 -0.20
CA MET A 1 -9.01 -8.24 0.06
C MET A 1 -9.73 -8.85 1.27
N GLN A 2 -9.67 -10.18 1.50
CA GLN A 2 -10.43 -10.81 2.59
C GLN A 2 -9.87 -10.53 4.00
N PHE A 3 -8.54 -10.44 4.17
CA PHE A 3 -7.93 -10.17 5.47
C PHE A 3 -8.26 -8.76 5.98
N HIS A 4 -8.14 -7.74 5.12
CA HIS A 4 -8.51 -6.37 5.43
C HIS A 4 -9.99 -6.24 5.83
N TYR A 5 -10.89 -6.90 5.09
CA TYR A 5 -12.33 -6.86 5.35
C TYR A 5 -12.69 -7.59 6.65
N CYS A 6 -12.13 -8.79 6.87
CA CYS A 6 -12.29 -9.50 8.15
C CYS A 6 -11.71 -8.72 9.33
N GLY A 7 -10.56 -8.07 9.14
CA GLY A 7 -9.92 -7.22 10.15
C GLY A 7 -10.81 -6.04 10.56
N GLN A 8 -11.46 -5.38 9.60
CA GLN A 8 -12.41 -4.30 9.91
C GLN A 8 -13.66 -4.80 10.66
N ILE A 9 -14.17 -5.99 10.33
CA ILE A 9 -15.30 -6.60 11.06
C ILE A 9 -14.86 -6.97 12.48
N LEU A 10 -13.66 -7.53 12.66
CA LEU A 10 -13.13 -7.83 13.99
C LEU A 10 -12.97 -6.54 14.82
N LEU A 11 -12.39 -5.49 14.23
CA LEU A 11 -12.24 -4.19 14.88
C LEU A 11 -13.57 -3.55 15.29
N SER A 12 -14.65 -3.75 14.53
CA SER A 12 -15.96 -3.19 14.87
C SER A 12 -16.64 -3.87 16.06
N HIS A 13 -16.13 -5.04 16.49
CA HIS A 13 -16.65 -5.80 17.62
C HIS A 13 -15.70 -5.79 18.83
N THR A 14 -14.60 -5.03 18.76
CA THR A 14 -13.60 -4.94 19.83
C THR A 14 -13.75 -3.65 20.63
N ASP A 15 -13.48 -3.73 21.94
CA ASP A 15 -13.49 -2.59 22.84
C ASP A 15 -12.50 -1.50 22.41
N LEU A 16 -12.87 -0.23 22.61
CA LEU A 16 -12.10 0.93 22.16
C LEU A 16 -10.65 0.94 22.68
N ALA A 17 -10.40 0.34 23.85
CA ALA A 17 -9.06 0.24 24.45
C ALA A 17 -8.13 -0.71 23.66
N GLU A 18 -8.66 -1.78 23.07
CA GLU A 18 -7.92 -2.82 22.36
C GLU A 18 -7.81 -2.55 20.86
N GLN A 19 -8.70 -1.68 20.35
CA GLN A 19 -8.83 -1.36 18.93
C GLN A 19 -7.52 -0.82 18.31
N SER A 20 -6.80 0.05 19.03
CA SER A 20 -5.53 0.63 18.54
C SER A 20 -4.41 -0.40 18.35
N VAL A 21 -4.34 -1.40 19.22
CA VAL A 21 -3.35 -2.49 19.15
C VAL A 21 -3.70 -3.42 17.99
N LEU A 22 -4.98 -3.75 17.84
CA LEU A 22 -5.47 -4.58 16.75
C LEU A 22 -5.36 -3.92 15.38
N GLU A 23 -5.60 -2.60 15.27
CA GLU A 23 -5.37 -1.85 14.04
C GLU A 23 -3.91 -1.94 13.60
N THR A 24 -2.99 -1.78 14.55
CA THR A 24 -1.55 -1.89 14.30
C THR A 24 -1.18 -3.31 13.87
N TYR A 25 -1.71 -4.33 14.54
CA TYR A 25 -1.48 -5.72 14.19
C TYR A 25 -2.00 -6.06 12.79
N PHE A 26 -3.25 -5.71 12.49
CA PHE A 26 -3.84 -5.97 11.18
C PHE A 26 -3.11 -5.24 10.06
N LYS A 27 -2.61 -4.03 10.31
CA LYS A 27 -1.76 -3.30 9.36
C LYS A 27 -0.47 -4.06 9.07
N VAL A 28 0.23 -4.56 10.09
CA VAL A 28 1.47 -5.34 9.91
C VAL A 28 1.21 -6.63 9.13
N ILE A 29 0.09 -7.31 9.40
CA ILE A 29 -0.28 -8.52 8.66
C ILE A 29 -0.73 -8.19 7.23
N ASP A 30 -1.46 -7.10 6.99
CA ASP A 30 -1.75 -6.61 5.62
C ASP A 30 -0.41 -6.32 4.90
N ASP A 31 0.54 -5.63 5.53
CA ASP A 31 1.83 -5.33 4.90
C ASP A 31 2.59 -6.63 4.55
N HIS A 32 2.57 -7.64 5.44
CA HIS A 32 3.19 -8.95 5.19
C HIS A 32 2.48 -9.79 4.12
N LEU A 33 1.15 -9.79 4.08
CA LEU A 33 0.37 -10.59 3.13
C LEU A 33 0.35 -9.99 1.74
N TYR A 34 0.53 -8.68 1.62
CA TYR A 34 0.32 -7.96 0.37
C TYR A 34 1.61 -7.44 -0.27
N MET A 35 2.71 -7.35 0.48
CA MET A 35 4.02 -7.17 -0.11
C MET A 35 4.62 -8.54 -0.41
N PRO A 36 5.01 -8.86 -1.66
CA PRO A 36 5.69 -10.10 -1.98
C PRO A 36 7.17 -10.00 -1.54
N LEU A 37 7.40 -9.72 -0.25
CA LEU A 37 8.71 -9.49 0.36
C LEU A 37 9.69 -10.60 0.00
N GLN A 38 9.23 -11.85 0.04
CA GLN A 38 10.05 -12.99 -0.34
C GLN A 38 10.53 -12.88 -1.80
N ARG A 39 9.66 -12.53 -2.75
CA ARG A 39 10.05 -12.36 -4.15
C ARG A 39 10.98 -11.16 -4.33
N ALA A 40 10.75 -10.08 -3.58
CA ALA A 40 11.63 -8.92 -3.57
C ALA A 40 13.04 -9.27 -3.05
N TYR A 41 13.13 -10.10 -2.01
CA TYR A 41 14.41 -10.58 -1.49
C TYR A 41 15.09 -11.56 -2.44
N GLU A 42 14.35 -12.49 -3.04
CA GLU A 42 14.87 -13.41 -4.05
C GLU A 42 15.41 -12.67 -5.29
N ALA A 43 14.69 -11.64 -5.74
CA ALA A 43 15.12 -10.78 -6.84
C ALA A 43 16.33 -9.93 -6.46
N ALA A 44 16.33 -9.32 -5.27
CA ALA A 44 17.46 -8.53 -4.76
C ALA A 44 18.74 -9.37 -4.60
N ALA A 45 18.61 -10.64 -4.19
CA ALA A 45 19.73 -11.56 -4.03
C ALA A 45 20.46 -11.90 -5.35
N GLN A 46 19.83 -11.65 -6.50
CA GLN A 46 20.46 -11.84 -7.83
C GLN A 46 21.38 -10.66 -8.22
N TYR A 47 21.37 -9.58 -7.44
CA TYR A 47 22.14 -8.38 -7.72
C TYR A 47 23.25 -8.18 -6.70
N ASP A 48 24.41 -7.73 -7.19
CA ASP A 48 25.48 -7.27 -6.31
C ASP A 48 25.00 -6.03 -5.52
N PHE A 49 25.47 -5.87 -4.28
CA PHE A 49 25.08 -4.74 -3.44
C PHE A 49 25.39 -3.37 -4.09
N SER A 50 26.40 -3.32 -4.95
CA SER A 50 26.79 -2.12 -5.69
C SER A 50 25.97 -1.87 -6.97
N ASP A 51 25.08 -2.79 -7.35
CA ASP A 51 24.32 -2.75 -8.60
C ASP A 51 23.45 -1.48 -8.69
N PRO A 52 23.53 -0.73 -9.80
CA PRO A 52 22.78 0.51 -9.98
C PRO A 52 21.26 0.33 -9.91
N ARG A 53 20.72 -0.85 -10.26
CA ARG A 53 19.29 -1.16 -10.14
C ARG A 53 18.87 -1.22 -8.68
N LEU A 54 19.65 -1.90 -7.84
CA LEU A 54 19.39 -1.99 -6.40
C LEU A 54 19.46 -0.61 -5.73
N LYS A 55 20.46 0.20 -6.07
CA LYS A 55 20.59 1.60 -5.60
C LYS A 55 19.41 2.48 -6.01
N THR A 56 18.86 2.25 -7.20
CA THR A 56 17.68 2.99 -7.68
C THR A 56 16.45 2.64 -6.86
N VAL A 57 16.22 1.35 -6.58
CA VAL A 57 15.12 0.89 -5.72
C VAL A 57 15.28 1.44 -4.29
N GLN A 58 16.48 1.39 -3.72
CA GLN A 58 16.77 1.95 -2.39
C GLN A 58 16.47 3.45 -2.29
N ARG A 59 16.66 4.22 -3.37
CA ARG A 59 16.31 5.64 -3.41
C ARG A 59 14.81 5.89 -3.65
N LEU A 60 14.13 4.98 -4.34
CA LEU A 60 12.71 5.10 -4.67
C LEU A 60 11.82 4.70 -3.49
N LEU A 61 12.19 3.68 -2.73
CA LEU A 61 11.39 3.17 -1.60
C LEU A 61 11.01 4.24 -0.56
N PRO A 62 11.90 5.13 -0.11
CA PRO A 62 11.54 6.17 0.85
C PRO A 62 10.56 7.23 0.31
N VAL A 63 10.46 7.39 -1.01
CA VAL A 63 9.61 8.40 -1.65
C VAL A 63 8.34 7.81 -2.28
N SER A 64 8.21 6.49 -2.35
CA SER A 64 7.09 5.79 -3.01
C SER A 64 5.73 6.22 -2.46
N SER A 65 5.59 6.23 -1.12
CA SER A 65 4.34 6.62 -0.48
C SER A 65 3.97 8.09 -0.78
N LYS A 66 4.97 8.98 -0.82
CA LYS A 66 4.75 10.39 -1.22
C LYS A 66 4.25 10.48 -2.67
N ILE A 67 4.84 9.71 -3.58
CA ILE A 67 4.41 9.64 -4.97
C ILE A 67 2.98 9.09 -5.06
N ALA A 68 2.64 8.06 -4.27
CA ALA A 68 1.31 7.48 -4.25
C ALA A 68 0.24 8.50 -3.84
N HIS A 69 0.50 9.27 -2.77
CA HIS A 69 -0.40 10.33 -2.33
C HIS A 69 -0.57 11.42 -3.40
N GLN A 70 0.52 11.85 -4.05
CA GLN A 70 0.49 12.84 -5.12
C GLN A 70 -0.33 12.37 -6.34
N ILE A 71 -0.24 11.08 -6.69
CA ILE A 71 -1.04 10.49 -7.76
C ILE A 71 -2.53 10.57 -7.40
N VAL A 72 -2.91 10.11 -6.21
CA VAL A 72 -4.31 10.14 -5.75
C VAL A 72 -4.85 11.57 -5.68
N ASP A 73 -4.05 12.53 -5.20
CA ASP A 73 -4.41 13.96 -5.19
C ASP A 73 -4.62 14.54 -6.58
N THR A 74 -3.80 14.10 -7.54
CA THR A 74 -3.92 14.55 -8.93
C THR A 74 -5.17 13.97 -9.57
N VAL A 75 -5.46 12.68 -9.36
CA VAL A 75 -6.69 12.04 -9.85
C VAL A 75 -7.93 12.71 -9.26
N ASN A 76 -7.94 13.00 -7.95
CA ASN A 76 -9.05 13.69 -7.30
C ASN A 76 -9.29 15.09 -7.87
N ARG A 77 -8.23 15.82 -8.23
CA ARG A 77 -8.34 17.14 -8.87
C ARG A 77 -8.84 17.05 -10.31
N LEU A 78 -8.44 16.02 -11.06
CA LEU A 78 -8.87 15.82 -12.45
C LEU A 78 -10.34 15.36 -12.53
N TYR A 79 -10.81 14.58 -11.55
CA TYR A 79 -12.14 13.99 -11.52
C TYR A 79 -12.89 14.31 -10.21
N PRO A 80 -13.16 15.60 -9.91
CA PRO A 80 -13.69 16.03 -8.62
C PRO A 80 -15.11 15.52 -8.32
N ASN A 81 -15.84 15.08 -9.34
CA ASN A 81 -17.21 14.58 -9.20
C ASN A 81 -17.33 13.06 -9.42
N TYR A 82 -16.21 12.37 -9.61
CA TYR A 82 -16.25 10.92 -9.80
C TYR A 82 -16.55 10.22 -8.47
N ALA A 83 -17.55 9.34 -8.53
CA ALA A 83 -17.92 8.45 -7.45
C ALA A 83 -17.95 7.02 -7.98
N CYS A 84 -17.32 6.12 -7.24
CA CYS A 84 -17.44 4.68 -7.47
C CYS A 84 -18.55 4.10 -6.60
N TYR A 85 -18.78 2.79 -6.72
CA TYR A 85 -19.73 2.06 -5.88
C TYR A 85 -19.47 2.25 -4.38
N SER A 86 -18.21 2.42 -3.98
CA SER A 86 -17.78 2.59 -2.59
C SER A 86 -17.76 4.05 -2.11
N GLY A 87 -18.15 5.02 -2.96
CA GLY A 87 -18.24 6.43 -2.62
C GLY A 87 -17.38 7.34 -3.51
N ARG A 88 -17.25 8.60 -3.11
CA ARG A 88 -16.45 9.61 -3.81
C ARG A 88 -14.95 9.38 -3.59
N LEU A 89 -14.11 9.76 -4.55
CA LEU A 89 -12.66 9.58 -4.43
C LEU A 89 -12.01 10.44 -3.33
N ASP A 90 -12.69 11.51 -2.90
CA ASP A 90 -12.27 12.38 -1.79
C ASP A 90 -12.65 11.80 -0.42
N SER A 91 -13.50 10.78 -0.37
CA SER A 91 -13.88 10.12 0.89
C SER A 91 -12.67 9.41 1.52
N LYS A 92 -12.58 9.47 2.85
CA LYS A 92 -11.42 8.94 3.60
C LYS A 92 -11.14 7.46 3.31
N SER A 93 -12.19 6.63 3.22
CA SER A 93 -12.08 5.20 2.94
C SER A 93 -11.57 4.93 1.53
N VAL A 94 -12.22 5.51 0.50
CA VAL A 94 -11.84 5.33 -0.91
C VAL A 94 -10.42 5.84 -1.15
N ARG A 95 -10.08 7.01 -0.59
CA ARG A 95 -8.74 7.57 -0.69
C ARG A 95 -7.68 6.65 -0.07
N THR A 96 -7.95 6.09 1.10
CA THR A 96 -7.01 5.16 1.77
C THR A 96 -6.80 3.90 0.93
N SER A 97 -7.86 3.33 0.36
CA SER A 97 -7.72 2.19 -0.57
C SER A 97 -6.97 2.56 -1.85
N SER A 98 -7.22 3.73 -2.43
CA SER A 98 -6.53 4.16 -3.66
C SER A 98 -5.03 4.36 -3.44
N VAL A 99 -4.63 4.92 -2.29
CA VAL A 99 -3.20 5.03 -1.94
C VAL A 99 -2.58 3.65 -1.85
N ARG A 100 -3.22 2.72 -1.15
CA ARG A 100 -2.74 1.33 -1.01
C ARG A 100 -2.58 0.65 -2.37
N ASP A 101 -3.55 0.80 -3.27
CA ASP A 101 -3.49 0.21 -4.62
C ASP A 101 -2.33 0.79 -5.42
N VAL A 102 -2.09 2.11 -5.35
CA VAL A 102 -0.96 2.75 -6.03
C VAL A 102 0.38 2.26 -5.45
N GLU A 103 0.50 2.13 -4.13
CA GLU A 103 1.68 1.58 -3.47
C GLU A 103 1.92 0.12 -3.89
N MET A 104 0.86 -0.68 -4.02
CA MET A 104 0.95 -2.04 -4.57
C MET A 104 1.45 -2.06 -6.00
N PHE A 105 0.93 -1.20 -6.86
CA PHE A 105 1.41 -1.10 -8.25
C PHE A 105 2.90 -0.71 -8.28
N GLN A 106 3.32 0.27 -7.48
CA GLN A 106 4.72 0.68 -7.39
C GLN A 106 5.61 -0.49 -6.94
N ASN A 107 5.20 -1.24 -5.93
CA ASN A 107 5.93 -2.42 -5.44
C ASN A 107 5.97 -3.55 -6.49
N LEU A 108 4.90 -3.77 -7.25
CA LEU A 108 4.88 -4.74 -8.34
C LEU A 108 5.86 -4.37 -9.47
N PHE A 109 5.92 -3.08 -9.86
CA PHE A 109 6.85 -2.60 -10.88
C PHE A 109 8.32 -2.72 -10.47
N VAL A 110 8.61 -2.55 -9.19
CA VAL A 110 9.96 -2.81 -8.64
C VAL A 110 10.33 -4.29 -8.76
N ASN A 111 9.36 -5.21 -8.64
CA ASN A 111 9.58 -6.67 -8.69
C ASN A 111 9.52 -7.30 -10.09
N LEU A 112 8.93 -6.65 -11.09
CA LEU A 112 8.79 -7.20 -12.45
C LEU A 112 9.94 -6.82 -13.40
N ARG A 113 10.83 -5.91 -13.01
CA ARG A 113 12.01 -5.50 -13.81
C ARG A 113 13.34 -6.06 -13.30
N SER A 114 13.28 -6.85 -12.24
CA SER A 114 14.40 -7.56 -11.62
C SER A 114 14.50 -8.98 -12.15
#